data_AF-A0A183BN96-F1
#
_entry.id   AF-A0A183BN96-F1
#
_cell.length_a   1.000
_cell.length_b   1.000
_cell.length_c   1.000
_cell.angle_alpha   90.00
_cell.angle_beta   90.00
_cell.angle_gamma   90.00
#
_symmetry.space_group_name_H-M   'P 1'
#
loop_
_entity.id
_entity.type
_entity.pdbx_description
1 polymer ?
#
loop_
_entity_poly.entity_id
_entity_poly.type
_entity_poly.pdbx_seq_one_letter_code
_entity_poly.pdbx_strand_id
1 'polypeptide(L)'
;MHTILSRDQLDELEYAFRLSHYPDIYAFESLISKVKVEKQQIEMWFENRREEQFKKLLLAFARCAVTEFQPYLNSPLLLLLLLLFAPQKVPTGMMARAVVVQHLLPVKTR
;
A
#
# COMPACT_ATOMS: atom_id res chain seq x y z
N MET A 1 -0.48 -19.03 10.88
CA MET A 1 -0.99 -20.13 10.03
C MET A 1 -1.09 -19.62 8.61
N HIS A 2 -0.52 -20.31 7.64
CA HIS A 2 -0.74 -20.02 6.22
C HIS A 2 -2.01 -20.78 5.80
N THR A 3 -3.09 -20.08 5.49
CA THR A 3 -4.28 -20.71 4.92
C THR A 3 -4.18 -20.66 3.40
N ILE A 4 -4.54 -21.76 2.75
CA ILE A 4 -4.60 -21.83 1.29
C ILE A 4 -6.06 -21.60 0.92
N LEU A 5 -6.35 -20.50 0.23
CA LEU A 5 -7.68 -20.20 -0.29
C LEU A 5 -7.93 -20.99 -1.57
N SER A 6 -9.16 -21.45 -1.77
CA SER A 6 -9.56 -22.10 -3.02
C SER A 6 -9.67 -21.09 -4.15
N ARG A 7 -9.68 -21.57 -5.40
CA ARG A 7 -9.77 -20.68 -6.56
C ARG A 7 -11.06 -19.86 -6.59
N ASP A 8 -12.20 -20.49 -6.31
CA ASP A 8 -13.49 -19.80 -6.26
C ASP A 8 -13.52 -18.72 -5.17
N GLN A 9 -12.86 -18.97 -4.03
CA GLN A 9 -12.73 -17.98 -2.96
C GLN A 9 -11.89 -16.78 -3.38
N LEU A 10 -10.78 -17.03 -4.09
CA LEU A 10 -9.94 -15.98 -4.65
C LEU A 10 -10.70 -15.15 -5.69
N ASP A 11 -11.50 -15.78 -6.56
CA ASP A 11 -12.25 -15.09 -7.60
C ASP A 11 -13.28 -14.09 -7.01
N GLU A 12 -13.98 -14.49 -5.92
CA GLU A 12 -14.88 -13.59 -5.18
C GLU A 12 -14.14 -12.45 -4.48
N LEU A 13 -12.99 -12.74 -3.84
CA LEU A 13 -12.14 -11.72 -3.21
C LEU A 13 -11.61 -10.72 -4.24
N GLU A 14 -11.17 -11.19 -5.41
CA GLU A 14 -10.74 -10.34 -6.51
C GLU A 14 -11.89 -9.50 -7.06
N TYR A 15 -13.08 -10.08 -7.20
CA TYR A 15 -14.26 -9.33 -7.61
C TYR A 15 -14.56 -8.18 -6.65
N ALA A 16 -14.55 -8.43 -5.35
CA ALA A 16 -14.76 -7.40 -4.35
C ALA A 16 -13.63 -6.35 -4.32
N PHE A 17 -12.37 -6.78 -4.50
CA PHE A 17 -11.22 -5.88 -4.58
C PHE A 17 -11.32 -4.89 -5.75
N ARG A 18 -11.87 -5.33 -6.88
CA ARG A 18 -12.14 -4.45 -8.04
C ARG A 18 -13.18 -3.37 -7.73
N LEU A 19 -14.15 -3.66 -6.86
CA LEU A 19 -15.16 -2.69 -6.44
C LEU A 19 -14.60 -1.68 -5.44
N SER A 20 -13.88 -2.17 -4.43
CA SER A 20 -13.18 -1.33 -3.46
C SER A 20 -11.92 -2.02 -2.92
N HIS A 21 -10.82 -1.27 -2.89
CA HIS A 21 -9.54 -1.71 -2.31
C HIS A 21 -9.55 -1.68 -0.76
N TYR A 22 -10.52 -0.97 -0.19
CA TYR A 22 -10.79 -0.85 1.24
C TYR A 22 -12.26 -1.21 1.48
N PRO A 23 -12.58 -2.48 1.77
CA PRO A 23 -13.95 -2.89 2.03
C PRO A 23 -14.46 -2.25 3.32
N ASP A 24 -15.66 -1.69 3.26
CA ASP A 24 -16.39 -1.21 4.44
C ASP A 24 -16.92 -2.41 5.26
N ILE A 25 -17.35 -2.17 6.50
CA ILE A 25 -17.84 -3.17 7.46
C ILE A 25 -18.92 -4.07 6.81
N TYR A 26 -19.88 -3.48 6.10
CA TYR A 26 -20.95 -4.24 5.43
C TYR A 26 -20.47 -5.10 4.26
N ALA A 27 -19.54 -4.58 3.45
CA ALA A 27 -18.95 -5.33 2.35
C ALA A 27 -18.15 -6.53 2.89
N PHE A 28 -17.50 -6.32 4.02
CA PHE A 28 -16.73 -7.32 4.72
C PHE A 28 -17.60 -8.47 5.25
N GLU A 29 -18.70 -8.16 5.92
CA GLU A 29 -19.65 -9.17 6.41
C GLU A 29 -20.28 -9.99 5.27
N SER A 30 -20.56 -9.34 4.14
CA SER A 30 -21.03 -10.04 2.93
C SER A 30 -19.98 -11.02 2.41
N LEU A 31 -18.70 -10.65 2.43
CA LEU A 31 -17.61 -11.51 1.98
C LEU A 31 -17.39 -12.71 2.89
N ILE A 32 -17.42 -12.53 4.22
CA ILE A 32 -17.36 -13.64 5.17
C ILE A 32 -18.47 -14.65 4.86
N SER A 33 -19.70 -14.15 4.64
CA SER A 33 -20.87 -15.00 4.39
C SER A 33 -20.75 -15.76 3.06
N LYS A 34 -20.22 -15.13 2.02
CA LYS A 34 -20.08 -15.72 0.68
C LYS A 34 -18.93 -16.71 0.59
N VAL A 35 -17.74 -16.30 1.04
CA VAL A 35 -16.47 -17.04 0.88
C VAL A 35 -16.29 -18.08 2.00
N LYS A 36 -17.02 -17.91 3.12
CA LYS A 36 -16.98 -18.77 4.33
C LYS A 36 -15.58 -18.85 4.95
N VAL A 37 -14.88 -17.74 4.97
CA VAL A 37 -13.54 -17.59 5.57
C VAL A 37 -13.57 -16.61 6.74
N GLU A 38 -12.62 -16.76 7.65
CA GLU A 38 -12.49 -15.88 8.80
C GLU A 38 -12.06 -14.47 8.38
N LYS A 39 -12.53 -13.47 9.14
CA LYS A 39 -12.18 -12.06 8.97
C LYS A 39 -10.68 -11.83 8.80
N GLN A 40 -9.86 -12.41 9.67
CA GLN A 40 -8.42 -12.21 9.62
C GLN A 40 -7.81 -12.66 8.28
N GLN A 41 -8.34 -13.70 7.64
CA GLN A 41 -7.83 -14.19 6.36
C GLN A 41 -8.17 -13.24 5.21
N ILE A 42 -9.38 -12.65 5.22
CA ILE A 42 -9.78 -11.63 4.25
C ILE A 42 -8.91 -10.37 4.45
N GLU A 43 -8.70 -9.92 5.68
CA GLU A 43 -7.85 -8.76 5.98
C GLU A 43 -6.43 -8.95 5.43
N MET A 44 -5.78 -10.07 5.77
CA MET A 44 -4.43 -10.39 5.28
C MET A 44 -4.39 -10.50 3.74
N TRP A 45 -5.41 -11.08 3.12
CA TRP A 45 -5.47 -11.18 1.66
C TRP A 45 -5.55 -9.78 1.03
N PHE A 46 -6.41 -8.90 1.53
CA PHE A 46 -6.55 -7.53 1.04
C PHE A 46 -5.27 -6.71 1.26
N GLU A 47 -4.59 -6.89 2.39
CA GLU A 47 -3.27 -6.28 2.65
C GLU A 47 -2.22 -6.71 1.63
N ASN A 48 -2.04 -8.01 1.45
CA ASN A 48 -1.10 -8.57 0.48
C ASN A 48 -1.43 -8.09 -0.95
N ARG A 49 -2.71 -8.01 -1.30
CA ARG A 49 -3.13 -7.56 -2.64
C ARG A 49 -2.83 -6.09 -2.87
N ARG A 50 -3.03 -5.23 -1.86
CA ARG A 50 -2.63 -3.81 -1.93
C ARG A 50 -1.12 -3.63 -2.02
N GLU A 51 -0.33 -4.44 -1.31
CA GLU A 51 1.13 -4.39 -1.45
C GLU A 51 1.57 -4.71 -2.87
N GLU A 52 0.98 -5.74 -3.48
CA GLU A 52 1.29 -6.10 -4.85
C GLU A 52 0.92 -4.96 -5.81
N GLN A 53 -0.24 -4.33 -5.62
CA GLN A 53 -0.66 -3.17 -6.42
C GLN A 53 0.29 -1.99 -6.24
N PHE A 54 0.72 -1.71 -5.02
CA PHE A 54 1.71 -0.67 -4.74
C PHE A 54 3.07 -0.97 -5.39
N LYS A 55 3.55 -2.22 -5.32
CA LYS A 55 4.78 -2.64 -6.00
C LYS A 55 4.67 -2.45 -7.51
N LYS A 56 3.53 -2.79 -8.12
CA LYS A 56 3.28 -2.55 -9.54
C LYS A 56 3.32 -1.06 -9.89
N LEU A 57 2.69 -0.21 -9.09
CA LEU A 57 2.73 1.25 -9.26
C LEU A 57 4.14 1.80 -9.13
N LEU A 58 4.90 1.35 -8.13
CA LEU A 58 6.30 1.76 -7.93
C LEU A 58 7.18 1.33 -9.11
N LEU A 59 7.00 0.10 -9.61
CA LEU A 59 7.73 -0.39 -10.78
C LEU A 59 7.34 0.37 -12.05
N ALA A 60 6.06 0.66 -12.25
CA ALA A 60 5.60 1.48 -13.37
C ALA A 60 6.20 2.89 -13.31
N PHE A 61 6.19 3.51 -12.13
CA PHE A 61 6.82 4.80 -11.89
C PHE A 61 8.33 4.75 -12.15
N ALA A 62 9.04 3.75 -11.62
CA ALA A 62 10.48 3.58 -11.85
C ALA A 62 10.79 3.41 -13.34
N ARG A 63 9.97 2.66 -14.08
CA ARG A 63 10.11 2.49 -15.54
C ARG A 63 9.93 3.82 -16.29
N CYS A 64 8.92 4.61 -15.95
CA CYS A 64 8.71 5.93 -16.56
C CYS A 64 9.80 6.94 -16.17
N ALA A 65 10.27 6.90 -14.91
CA ALA A 65 11.30 7.80 -14.42
C ALA A 65 12.65 7.56 -15.13
N VAL A 66 12.99 6.31 -15.47
CA VAL A 66 14.21 5.99 -16.22
C VAL A 66 14.14 6.51 -17.66
N THR A 67 12.97 6.59 -18.28
CA THR A 67 12.84 7.10 -19.65
C THR A 67 12.76 8.62 -19.73
N GLU A 68 12.16 9.29 -18.75
CA GLU A 68 11.93 10.75 -18.80
C GLU A 68 12.96 11.57 -18.00
N PHE A 69 13.52 11.01 -16.92
CA PHE A 69 14.41 11.73 -16.00
C PHE A 69 15.88 11.26 -16.04
N GLN A 70 16.23 10.37 -16.97
CA GLN A 70 17.61 9.92 -17.22
C GLN A 70 18.66 11.05 -17.25
N PRO A 71 18.44 12.21 -17.92
CA PRO A 71 19.42 13.29 -17.93
C PRO A 71 19.59 14.01 -16.57
N TYR A 72 18.64 13.87 -15.64
CA TYR A 72 18.69 14.51 -14.32
C TYR A 72 19.18 13.57 -13.21
N LEU A 73 19.22 12.25 -13.45
CA LEU A 73 19.71 11.24 -12.49
C LEU A 73 21.20 11.39 -12.14
N ASN A 74 21.99 12.00 -13.03
CA ASN A 74 23.40 12.35 -12.79
C ASN A 74 23.60 13.78 -12.26
N SER A 75 22.51 14.53 -12.04
CA SER A 75 22.61 15.88 -11.48
C SER A 75 22.83 15.81 -9.96
N PRO A 76 23.90 16.44 -9.44
CA PRO A 76 24.18 16.45 -7.99
C PRO A 76 23.05 17.10 -7.17
N LEU A 77 22.28 18.01 -7.78
CA LEU A 77 21.15 18.66 -7.12
C LEU A 77 19.95 17.72 -6.96
N LEU A 78 19.72 16.82 -7.92
CA LEU A 78 18.62 15.84 -7.84
C LEU A 78 18.93 14.75 -6.81
N LEU A 79 20.20 14.31 -6.70
CA LEU A 79 20.65 13.42 -5.63
C LEU A 79 20.42 14.03 -4.25
N LEU A 80 20.70 15.32 -4.07
CA LEU A 80 20.46 16.03 -2.81
C LEU A 80 18.95 16.13 -2.50
N LEU A 81 18.12 16.38 -3.52
CA LEU A 81 16.66 16.43 -3.38
C LEU A 81 16.08 15.06 -3.00
N LEU A 82 16.48 13.98 -3.67
CA LEU A 82 16.03 12.62 -3.35
C LEU A 82 16.42 12.18 -1.94
N LEU A 83 17.59 12.61 -1.43
CA LEU A 83 17.99 12.34 -0.05
C LEU A 83 17.12 13.06 0.98
N LEU A 84 16.55 14.22 0.63
CA LEU A 84 15.61 14.95 1.50
C LEU A 84 14.21 14.32 1.53
N PHE A 85 13.82 13.61 0.47
CA PHE A 85 12.51 12.97 0.34
C PHE A 85 12.54 11.44 0.47
N ALA A 86 13.70 10.83 0.67
CA ALA A 86 13.84 9.40 0.87
C ALA A 86 13.02 8.98 2.11
N PRO A 87 12.01 8.10 1.98
CA PRO A 87 11.26 7.64 3.13
C PRO A 87 12.20 6.84 4.03
N GLN A 88 12.55 7.42 5.18
CA GLN A 88 13.31 6.70 6.21
C GLN A 88 12.44 5.54 6.69
N LYS A 89 12.84 4.31 6.33
CA LYS A 89 12.28 3.10 6.93
C LYS A 89 12.59 3.15 8.42
N VAL A 90 11.60 3.56 9.22
CA VAL A 90 11.66 3.40 10.67
C VAL A 90 11.63 1.89 10.94
N PRO A 91 12.68 1.28 11.51
CA PRO A 91 12.68 -0.14 11.80
C PRO A 91 11.67 -0.42 12.92
N THR A 92 10.63 -1.18 12.59
CA THR A 92 9.62 -1.67 13.53
C THR A 92 10.28 -2.65 14.50
N GLY A 93 10.73 -2.16 15.66
CA GLY A 93 11.36 -3.02 16.66
C GLY A 93 11.89 -2.35 17.92
N MET A 94 12.05 -1.01 17.97
CA MET A 94 12.46 -0.33 19.20
C MET A 94 11.64 0.96 19.38
N MET A 95 10.79 0.93 20.42
CA MET A 95 10.19 2.05 21.14
C MET A 95 10.23 3.41 20.43
N ALA A 96 9.07 3.82 19.92
CA ALA A 96 8.85 5.15 19.36
C ALA A 96 9.35 6.25 20.33
N ARG A 97 10.44 6.92 19.94
CA ARG A 97 10.75 8.27 20.40
C ARG A 97 10.85 9.17 19.18
N ALA A 98 9.85 10.04 19.10
CA ALA A 98 9.66 11.21 18.26
C ALA A 98 10.82 11.63 17.32
N VAL A 99 10.48 11.81 16.04
CA VAL A 99 11.07 12.87 15.22
C VAL A 99 9.93 13.71 14.66
N VAL A 100 9.94 14.97 15.07
CA VAL A 100 9.05 16.08 14.74
C VAL A 100 9.06 16.36 13.23
N VAL A 101 7.90 16.29 12.57
CA VAL A 101 7.48 17.23 11.49
C VAL A 101 5.95 17.24 11.42
N GLN A 102 5.29 17.97 12.32
CA GLN A 102 3.94 18.48 12.08
C GLN A 102 4.02 19.99 11.95
N HIS A 103 4.40 20.46 10.78
CA HIS A 103 4.00 21.78 10.29
C HIS A 103 4.21 21.79 8.78
N LEU A 104 3.12 21.56 8.05
CA LEU A 104 2.76 22.20 6.78
C LEU A 104 1.64 21.40 6.11
N LEU A 105 0.43 21.47 6.64
CA LEU A 105 -0.81 21.57 5.86
C LEU A 105 -1.86 22.28 6.74
N PRO A 106 -2.55 23.33 6.25
CA PRO A 106 -3.61 23.98 7.02
C PRO A 106 -4.75 23.00 7.27
N VAL A 107 -5.07 22.83 8.55
CA VAL A 107 -6.26 22.13 9.04
C VAL A 107 -7.50 22.77 8.43
N LYS A 108 -8.20 22.05 7.56
CA LYS A 108 -9.61 22.34 7.28
C LYS A 108 -10.44 21.49 8.23
N THR A 109 -10.86 22.07 9.34
CA THR A 109 -12.00 21.58 10.11
C THR A 109 -13.06 22.65 10.14
N ARG A 110 -14.26 22.20 9.78
CA ARG A 110 -15.54 22.88 9.81
C ARG A 110 -15.94 23.26 11.23
#